data_AF-A0A3D5FCW8-F1
#
_entry.id   AF-A0A3D5FCW8-F1
#
_cell.length_a   1.000
_cell.length_b   1.000
_cell.length_c   1.000
_cell.angle_alpha   90.00
_cell.angle_beta   90.00
_cell.angle_gamma   90.00
#
_symmetry.space_group_name_H-M   'P 1'
#
loop_
_entity.id
_entity.type
_entity.pdbx_description
1 polymer ?
#
loop_
_entity_poly.entity_id
_entity_poly.type
_entity_poly.pdbx_seq_one_letter_code
_entity_poly.pdbx_strand_id
1 'polypeptide(L)'
;MLEGLGLGDLTKAPTQPARLIRTGQKAQTAAIHCEWWQLKHGDTQLSRMCLAGNSALKIDTNDYRALRALLVYVEHLNRTAGTVLAALGVVLPSVVTAGIDGLPILLEDHTLALSATILAVDRLDVPLQLRAPPGYRETSLPAL
;
A
#
# COMPACT_ATOMS: atom_id res chain seq x y z
N MET A 1 -29.35 2.97 -16.39
CA MET A 1 -28.68 1.74 -16.86
C MET A 1 -27.72 1.16 -15.82
N LEU A 2 -26.93 1.98 -15.10
CA LEU A 2 -26.06 1.52 -14.01
C LEU A 2 -26.81 1.08 -12.73
N GLU A 3 -27.94 1.73 -12.41
CA GLU A 3 -28.75 1.36 -11.23
C GLU A 3 -29.38 -0.04 -11.33
N GLY A 4 -29.74 -0.48 -12.54
CA GLY A 4 -30.27 -1.83 -12.79
C GLY A 4 -29.24 -2.96 -12.60
N LEU A 5 -27.95 -2.62 -12.41
CA LEU A 5 -26.86 -3.55 -12.14
C LEU A 5 -26.39 -3.49 -10.68
N GLY A 6 -27.09 -2.77 -9.80
CA GLY A 6 -26.65 -2.54 -8.42
C GLY A 6 -25.46 -1.58 -8.28
N LEU A 7 -25.12 -0.86 -9.36
CA LEU A 7 -23.97 0.04 -9.44
C LEU A 7 -24.35 1.52 -9.27
N GLY A 8 -25.48 1.79 -8.60
CA GLY A 8 -25.98 3.15 -8.38
C GLY A 8 -24.99 4.05 -7.62
N ASP A 9 -24.17 3.46 -6.75
CA ASP A 9 -23.13 4.15 -5.99
C ASP A 9 -21.97 4.70 -6.85
N LEU A 10 -21.84 4.28 -8.12
CA LEU A 10 -20.89 4.86 -9.09
C LEU A 10 -21.17 6.34 -9.41
N THR A 11 -22.38 6.83 -9.09
CA THR A 11 -22.80 8.22 -9.35
C THR A 11 -22.52 9.18 -8.20
N LYS A 12 -22.12 8.68 -7.03
CA LYS A 12 -21.80 9.52 -5.87
C LYS A 12 -20.50 10.29 -6.12
N ALA A 13 -20.51 11.58 -5.80
CA ALA A 13 -19.33 12.44 -5.91
C ALA A 13 -18.15 11.83 -5.14
N PRO A 14 -16.91 11.88 -5.67
CA PRO A 14 -15.77 11.27 -5.02
C PRO A 14 -15.56 11.87 -3.64
N THR A 15 -15.45 11.01 -2.63
CA THR A 15 -15.02 11.37 -1.28
C THR A 15 -13.70 12.13 -1.40
N GLN A 16 -13.55 13.25 -0.68
CA GLN A 16 -12.28 13.98 -0.68
C GLN A 16 -11.14 13.00 -0.35
N PRO A 17 -10.06 12.94 -1.13
CA PRO A 17 -9.04 11.93 -0.88
C PRO A 17 -8.28 12.26 0.40
N ALA A 18 -7.85 11.23 1.13
CA ALA A 18 -6.97 11.45 2.27
C ALA A 18 -5.62 11.99 1.80
N ARG A 19 -5.04 12.91 2.57
CA ARG A 19 -3.80 13.60 2.26
C ARG A 19 -2.74 13.24 3.28
N LEU A 20 -1.50 13.13 2.80
CA LEU A 20 -0.34 12.95 3.66
C LEU A 20 0.31 14.31 3.95
N ILE A 21 0.45 14.60 5.24
CA ILE A 21 1.02 15.86 5.74
C ILE A 21 2.29 15.54 6.50
N ARG A 22 3.41 16.11 6.04
CA ARG A 22 4.71 16.01 6.70
C ARG A 22 4.64 16.63 8.09
N THR A 23 5.09 15.90 9.12
CA THR A 23 5.07 16.43 10.50
C THR A 23 6.40 17.06 10.90
N GLY A 24 7.49 16.80 10.17
CA GLY A 24 8.85 17.20 10.56
C GLY A 24 9.46 16.31 11.65
N GLN A 25 8.68 15.39 12.24
CA GLN A 25 9.16 14.53 13.31
C GLN A 25 9.95 13.36 12.74
N LYS A 26 11.22 13.25 13.13
CA LYS A 26 12.07 12.11 12.80
C LYS A 26 11.77 10.95 13.74
N ALA A 27 11.97 9.74 13.25
CA ALA A 27 11.89 8.52 14.03
C ALA A 27 12.84 7.46 13.50
N GLN A 28 12.87 6.33 14.20
CA GLN A 28 13.62 5.16 13.82
C GLN A 28 12.78 3.92 14.12
N THR A 29 12.69 3.01 13.15
CA THR A 29 12.06 1.68 13.33
C THR A 29 12.90 0.65 12.59
N ALA A 30 13.09 -0.53 13.18
CA ALA A 30 13.97 -1.57 12.65
C ALA A 30 15.38 -1.04 12.24
N ALA A 31 15.94 -0.13 13.05
CA ALA A 31 17.17 0.61 12.78
C ALA A 31 17.18 1.52 11.53
N ILE A 32 16.06 1.67 10.81
CA ILE A 32 15.90 2.54 9.64
C ILE A 32 15.38 3.91 10.09
N HIS A 33 16.10 4.96 9.68
CA HIS A 33 15.65 6.35 9.92
C HIS A 33 14.50 6.69 8.97
N CYS A 34 13.46 7.29 9.54
CA CYS A 34 12.27 7.69 8.80
C CYS A 34 11.71 9.00 9.35
N GLU A 35 10.77 9.57 8.61
CA GLU A 35 10.05 10.77 9.03
C GLU A 35 8.55 10.48 9.11
N TRP A 36 7.90 11.00 10.15
CA TRP A 36 6.46 10.87 10.33
C TRP A 36 5.68 11.76 9.36
N TRP A 37 4.64 11.16 8.81
CA TRP A 37 3.61 11.80 8.01
C TRP A 37 2.25 11.44 8.57
N GLN A 38 1.36 12.41 8.67
CA GLN A 38 -0.02 12.20 9.10
C GLN A 38 -0.92 12.00 7.90
N LEU A 39 -1.73 10.95 7.94
CA LEU A 39 -2.82 10.75 7.00
C LEU A 39 -4.05 11.45 7.55
N LYS A 40 -4.55 12.45 6.81
CA LYS A 40 -5.75 13.20 7.18
C LYS A 40 -6.82 13.09 6.12
N HIS A 41 -8.07 13.05 6.56
CA HIS A 41 -9.24 13.21 5.70
C HIS A 41 -10.09 14.37 6.24
N GLY A 42 -10.08 15.49 5.50
CA GLY A 42 -10.51 16.77 6.07
C GLY A 42 -9.62 17.16 7.26
N ASP A 43 -10.25 17.53 8.38
CA ASP A 43 -9.57 17.86 9.64
C ASP A 43 -9.28 16.63 10.52
N THR A 44 -9.87 15.47 10.18
CA THR A 44 -9.71 14.24 10.95
C THR A 44 -8.38 13.57 10.64
N GLN A 45 -7.58 13.34 11.67
CA GLN A 45 -6.41 12.45 11.58
C GLN A 45 -6.89 11.00 11.59
N LEU A 46 -6.57 10.26 10.53
CA LEU A 46 -6.92 8.85 10.39
C LEU A 46 -5.81 7.96 10.97
N SER A 47 -4.58 8.23 10.57
CA SER A 47 -3.40 7.44 10.93
C SER A 47 -2.13 8.25 10.75
N ARG A 48 -0.99 7.67 11.10
CA ARG A 48 0.32 8.20 10.72
C ARG A 48 1.20 7.10 10.17
N MET A 49 2.11 7.48 9.28
CA MET A 49 3.08 6.56 8.69
C MET A 49 4.49 7.15 8.75
N CYS A 50 5.47 6.29 8.98
CA CYS A 50 6.88 6.67 8.94
C CYS A 50 7.43 6.33 7.56
N LEU A 51 7.91 7.34 6.85
CA LEU A 51 8.39 7.23 5.49
C LEU A 51 9.92 7.29 5.47
N ALA A 52 10.54 6.34 4.79
CA ALA A 52 11.99 6.26 4.65
C ALA A 52 12.41 6.46 3.20
N GLY A 53 13.43 7.28 2.99
CA GLY A 53 14.06 7.47 1.68
C GLY A 53 15.04 6.36 1.34
N ASN A 54 15.48 6.30 0.08
CA ASN A 54 16.37 5.22 -0.38
C ASN A 54 17.69 5.14 0.39
N SER A 55 18.26 6.29 0.78
CA SER A 55 19.52 6.33 1.55
C SER A 55 19.43 5.62 2.91
N ALA A 56 18.24 5.62 3.52
CA ALA A 56 17.98 4.92 4.77
C ALA A 56 17.66 3.43 4.55
N LEU A 57 16.95 3.12 3.46
CA LEU A 57 16.51 1.75 3.13
C LEU A 57 17.61 0.90 2.52
N LYS A 58 18.60 1.51 1.86
CA LYS A 58 19.72 0.84 1.19
C LYS A 58 19.27 -0.22 0.17
N ILE A 59 18.12 -0.01 -0.47
CA ILE A 59 17.65 -0.87 -1.56
C ILE A 59 18.20 -0.38 -2.90
N ASP A 60 18.18 -1.24 -3.92
CA ASP A 60 18.60 -0.83 -5.27
C ASP A 60 17.76 0.36 -5.75
N THR A 61 18.40 1.26 -6.50
CA THR A 61 17.72 2.49 -6.95
C THR A 61 16.58 2.19 -7.92
N ASN A 62 16.69 1.15 -8.75
CA ASN A 62 15.61 0.76 -9.65
C ASN A 62 14.46 0.15 -8.87
N ASP A 63 14.74 -0.69 -7.88
CA ASP A 63 13.72 -1.28 -6.99
C ASP A 63 12.99 -0.21 -6.19
N TYR A 64 13.70 0.75 -5.61
CA TYR A 64 13.09 1.90 -4.92
C TYR A 64 12.15 2.67 -5.86
N ARG A 65 12.58 2.95 -7.09
CA ARG A 65 11.74 3.63 -8.10
C ARG A 65 10.52 2.80 -8.48
N ALA A 66 10.67 1.49 -8.65
CA ALA A 66 9.58 0.59 -8.98
C ALA A 66 8.53 0.55 -7.86
N LEU A 67 8.95 0.41 -6.60
CA LEU A 67 8.06 0.43 -5.44
C LEU A 67 7.33 1.78 -5.31
N ARG A 68 8.04 2.89 -5.54
CA ARG A 68 7.40 4.21 -5.56
C ARG A 68 6.40 4.36 -6.71
N ALA A 69 6.74 3.88 -7.90
CA ALA A 69 5.84 3.91 -9.04
C ALA A 69 4.57 3.08 -8.77
N LEU A 70 4.69 1.95 -8.07
CA LEU A 70 3.56 1.14 -7.64
C LEU A 70 2.61 1.91 -6.71
N LEU A 71 3.14 2.66 -5.74
CA LEU A 71 2.31 3.49 -4.85
C LEU A 71 1.52 4.54 -5.63
N VAL A 72 2.19 5.25 -6.55
CA VAL A 72 1.55 6.24 -7.42
C VAL A 72 0.53 5.60 -8.36
N TYR A 73 0.82 4.39 -8.85
CA TYR A 73 -0.11 3.63 -9.68
C TYR A 73 -1.36 3.22 -8.91
N VAL A 74 -1.23 2.73 -7.67
CA VAL A 74 -2.38 2.39 -6.81
C VAL A 74 -3.24 3.61 -6.52
N GLU A 75 -2.63 4.77 -6.25
CA GLU A 75 -3.36 6.05 -6.13
C GLU A 75 -4.12 6.38 -7.42
N HIS A 76 -3.43 6.29 -8.57
CA HIS A 76 -4.04 6.58 -9.87
C HIS A 76 -5.22 5.64 -10.15
N LEU A 77 -5.03 4.35 -9.91
CA LEU A 77 -6.04 3.31 -10.10
C LEU A 77 -7.24 3.54 -9.19
N ASN A 78 -7.02 3.89 -7.93
CA ASN A 78 -8.11 4.22 -7.02
C ASN A 78 -8.88 5.47 -7.49
N ARG A 79 -8.18 6.48 -8.02
CA ARG A 79 -8.83 7.69 -8.55
C ARG A 79 -9.64 7.44 -9.82
N THR A 80 -9.18 6.56 -10.71
CA THR A 80 -9.81 6.36 -12.03
C THR A 80 -10.81 5.21 -12.05
N ALA A 81 -10.57 4.16 -11.26
CA ALA A 81 -11.37 2.93 -11.26
C ALA A 81 -11.81 2.48 -9.86
N GLY A 82 -11.51 3.24 -8.80
CA GLY A 82 -11.77 2.83 -7.42
C GLY A 82 -13.22 2.44 -7.16
N THR A 83 -14.20 3.18 -7.70
CA THR A 83 -15.62 2.86 -7.49
C THR A 83 -16.05 1.57 -8.20
N VAL A 84 -15.50 1.29 -9.39
CA VAL A 84 -15.75 0.02 -10.11
C VAL A 84 -15.09 -1.13 -9.37
N LEU A 85 -13.85 -0.96 -8.91
CA LEU A 85 -13.13 -1.95 -8.12
C LEU A 85 -13.83 -2.26 -6.80
N ALA A 86 -14.35 -1.22 -6.12
CA ALA A 86 -15.12 -1.39 -4.89
C ALA A 86 -16.40 -2.20 -5.12
N ALA A 87 -17.09 -1.99 -6.24
CA ALA A 87 -18.25 -2.79 -6.61
C ALA A 87 -17.90 -4.28 -6.87
N LEU A 88 -16.64 -4.57 -7.19
CA LEU A 88 -16.10 -5.92 -7.34
C LEU A 88 -15.48 -6.46 -6.03
N GLY A 89 -15.65 -5.75 -4.91
CA GLY A 89 -15.12 -6.14 -3.60
C GLY A 89 -13.64 -5.79 -3.37
N VAL A 90 -13.01 -5.04 -4.28
CA VAL A 90 -11.62 -4.60 -4.14
C VAL A 90 -11.60 -3.20 -3.50
N VAL A 91 -11.04 -3.11 -2.30
CA VAL A 91 -10.86 -1.84 -1.59
C VAL A 91 -9.43 -1.35 -1.78
N LEU A 92 -9.26 -0.25 -2.50
CA LEU A 92 -7.99 0.45 -2.60
C LEU A 92 -7.95 1.64 -1.63
N PRO A 93 -6.80 1.91 -1.00
CA PRO A 93 -6.67 3.06 -0.11
C PRO A 93 -6.77 4.36 -0.91
N SER A 94 -7.66 5.27 -0.50
CA SER A 94 -7.80 6.60 -1.10
C SER A 94 -6.82 7.58 -0.48
N VAL A 95 -5.56 7.50 -0.90
CA VAL A 95 -4.46 8.33 -0.39
C VAL A 95 -3.75 9.05 -1.53
N VAL A 96 -3.62 10.37 -1.42
CA VAL A 96 -2.74 11.14 -2.30
C VAL A 96 -1.30 10.98 -1.84
N THR A 97 -0.51 10.28 -2.64
CA THR A 97 0.93 10.03 -2.44
C THR A 97 1.80 10.91 -3.34
N ALA A 98 1.20 11.62 -4.29
CA ALA A 98 1.88 12.59 -5.14
C ALA A 98 2.66 13.62 -4.28
N GLY A 99 3.98 13.65 -4.44
CA GLY A 99 4.88 14.56 -3.70
C GLY A 99 5.60 13.93 -2.51
N ILE A 100 5.37 12.65 -2.23
CA ILE A 100 6.10 11.92 -1.20
C ILE A 100 7.41 11.39 -1.76
N ASP A 101 8.51 11.69 -1.08
CA ASP A 101 9.81 11.05 -1.31
C ASP A 101 10.14 10.09 -0.17
N GLY A 102 9.58 8.88 -0.26
CA GLY A 102 9.81 7.81 0.70
C GLY A 102 8.88 6.62 0.49
N LEU A 103 9.25 5.49 1.06
CA LEU A 103 8.39 4.31 1.19
C LEU A 103 7.90 4.20 2.64
N PRO A 104 6.62 3.85 2.87
CA PRO A 104 6.13 3.61 4.21
C PRO A 104 6.79 2.36 4.79
N ILE A 105 7.36 2.48 5.99
CA ILE A 105 7.96 1.35 6.72
C ILE A 105 7.30 1.09 8.07
N LEU A 106 6.49 2.03 8.55
CA LEU A 106 5.68 1.89 9.75
C LEU A 106 4.36 2.61 9.51
N LEU A 107 3.25 1.95 9.85
CA LEU A 107 1.91 2.52 9.90
C LEU A 107 1.40 2.40 11.33
N GLU A 108 0.78 3.45 11.84
CA GLU A 108 0.09 3.45 13.12
C GLU A 108 -1.33 3.99 12.94
N ASP A 109 -2.31 3.21 13.40
CA ASP A 109 -3.70 3.62 13.52
C ASP A 109 -4.02 3.84 15.00
N HIS A 110 -4.22 5.11 15.38
CA HIS A 110 -4.51 5.48 16.76
C HIS A 110 -5.96 5.16 17.16
N THR A 111 -6.87 5.03 16.20
CA THR A 111 -8.27 4.69 16.44
C THR A 111 -8.40 3.23 16.85
N LEU A 112 -7.63 2.36 16.19
CA LEU A 112 -7.63 0.92 16.42
C LEU A 112 -6.51 0.44 17.35
N ALA A 113 -5.61 1.35 17.77
CA ALA A 113 -4.39 1.03 18.51
C ALA A 113 -3.52 -0.05 17.80
N LEU A 114 -3.44 0.02 16.47
CA LEU A 114 -2.71 -0.93 15.65
C LEU A 114 -1.40 -0.31 15.13
N SER A 115 -0.37 -1.14 15.00
CA SER A 115 0.85 -0.78 14.29
C SER A 115 1.27 -1.89 13.33
N ALA A 116 1.73 -1.52 12.15
CA ALA A 116 2.27 -2.44 11.15
C ALA A 116 3.64 -1.94 10.70
N THR A 117 4.66 -2.79 10.83
CA THR A 117 6.04 -2.47 10.42
C THR A 117 6.41 -3.31 9.21
N ILE A 118 6.99 -2.68 8.20
CA ILE A 118 7.59 -3.37 7.05
C ILE A 118 9.06 -3.56 7.36
N LEU A 119 9.48 -4.81 7.40
CA LEU A 119 10.87 -5.21 7.61
C LEU A 119 11.48 -5.62 6.28
N ALA A 120 12.70 -5.15 6.01
CA ALA A 120 13.52 -5.75 4.97
C ALA A 120 13.98 -7.12 5.46
N VAL A 121 13.83 -8.15 4.61
CA VAL A 121 14.26 -9.52 4.93
C VAL A 121 15.20 -9.96 3.81
N ASP A 122 16.49 -10.13 4.13
CA ASP A 122 17.51 -10.53 3.14
C ASP A 122 17.30 -11.96 2.64
N ARG A 123 16.74 -12.82 3.50
CA ARG A 123 16.42 -14.21 3.16
C ARG A 123 15.21 -14.65 3.97
N LEU A 124 14.13 -14.99 3.28
CA LEU A 124 12.99 -15.67 3.87
C LEU A 124 13.00 -17.12 3.39
N ASP A 125 13.64 -18.00 4.16
CA ASP A 125 13.56 -19.45 3.91
C ASP A 125 12.17 -19.93 4.34
N VAL A 126 11.15 -19.66 3.51
CA VAL A 126 9.84 -20.29 3.65
C VAL A 126 9.95 -21.66 3.00
N PRO A 127 9.84 -22.78 3.74
CA PRO A 127 9.57 -24.06 3.12
C PRO A 127 8.15 -24.00 2.55
N LEU A 128 8.04 -23.53 1.30
CA LEU A 128 6.82 -23.65 0.51
C LEU A 128 6.62 -25.14 0.23
N GLN A 129 5.94 -25.84 1.15
CA GLN A 129 5.38 -27.15 0.85
C GLN A 129 4.16 -26.93 -0.05
N LEU A 130 4.42 -26.61 -1.32
CA LEU A 130 3.40 -26.67 -2.35
C LEU A 130 3.02 -28.14 -2.47
N ARG A 131 1.86 -28.51 -1.91
CA ARG A 131 1.28 -29.83 -2.11
C ARG A 131 0.26 -29.73 -3.23
N ALA A 132 0.33 -30.64 -4.20
CA ALA A 132 -0.76 -30.78 -5.16
C ALA A 132 -2.11 -30.97 -4.43
N PRO A 133 -3.16 -30.21 -4.77
CA PRO A 133 -4.50 -30.45 -4.26
C PRO A 133 -4.99 -31.86 -4.63
N PRO A 134 -6.00 -32.42 -3.92
CA PRO A 134 -6.58 -33.70 -4.28
C PRO A 134 -7.01 -33.76 -5.76
N GLY A 135 -6.54 -34.79 -6.48
CA GLY A 135 -6.81 -34.97 -7.91
C GLY A 135 -5.78 -34.33 -8.85
N TYR A 136 -4.82 -33.56 -8.34
CA TYR A 136 -3.70 -33.03 -9.13
C TYR A 136 -2.43 -33.83 -8.88
N ARG A 137 -1.56 -33.90 -9.89
CA ARG A 137 -0.20 -34.47 -9.78
C ARG A 137 0.82 -33.42 -10.14
N GLU A 138 1.92 -33.37 -9.39
CA GLU A 138 3.09 -32.59 -9.78
C GLU A 138 3.72 -33.23 -11.02
N THR A 139 4.14 -32.39 -11.97
CA THR A 139 4.91 -32.82 -13.15
C THR A 139 6.07 -31.86 -13.32
N SER A 140 7.24 -32.40 -13.67
CA SER A 140 8.38 -31.57 -14.05
C SER A 140 8.07 -30.84 -15.35
N LEU A 141 8.54 -29.60 -15.47
CA LEU A 141 8.54 -28.90 -16.76
C LEU A 141 9.48 -29.64 -17.73
N PRO A 142 9.15 -29.71 -19.03
CA PRO A 142 10.07 -30.23 -20.03
C PRO A 142 11.36 -29.40 -20.06
N ALA A 143 12.49 -30.06 -20.28
CA ALA A 143 13.77 -29.37 -20.48
C ALA A 143 13.68 -28.47 -21.72
N LEU A 144 14.13 -27.22 -21.58
CA LEU A 144 14.27 -26.23 -22.66
C LEU A 144 15.55 -26.50 -23.46
#